data_AF-A0A6A3AM67-F1
#
_entry.id   AF-A0A6A3AM67-F1
#
_cell.length_a   1.000
_cell.length_b   1.000
_cell.length_c   1.000
_cell.angle_alpha   90.00
_cell.angle_beta   90.00
_cell.angle_gamma   90.00
#
_symmetry.space_group_name_H-M   'P 1'
#
loop_
_entity.id
_entity.type
_entity.pdbx_description
1 polymer ?
#
loop_
_entity_poly.entity_id
_entity_poly.type
_entity_poly.pdbx_seq_one_letter_code
_entity_poly.pdbx_strand_id
1 'polypeptide(L)'
;MLCHFFLFIQAIELMVVDALTLANGELSISASIHEPAEFWKLDDSIVKQIETSDKQELKKARDLVWRIRKRDLYQFCNEYIVPKDKQEHFKSITPQDIVCSQKNGDPPLKEEDIAVSIVKIDLTRGRNNPLESIKFFQDYETDFKFPIRDELISHLLPSFYQDMIVRVYSKKSELVGAVSKAFENYQLKTYGRKAQVHDTPEKKKSRLRY
;
A
#
# COMPACT_ATOMS: atom_id res chain seq x y z
N MET A 1 9.33 -12.03 -10.62
CA MET A 1 9.11 -10.57 -10.79
C MET A 1 7.96 -10.19 -9.87
N LEU A 2 8.25 -9.59 -8.71
CA LEU A 2 7.24 -9.35 -7.67
C LEU A 2 6.27 -8.25 -8.15
N CYS A 3 5.05 -8.67 -8.53
CA CYS A 3 3.98 -7.80 -9.02
C CYS A 3 3.61 -6.69 -8.01
N HIS A 4 3.84 -6.93 -6.71
CA HIS A 4 3.52 -6.03 -5.60
C HIS A 4 4.32 -4.71 -5.56
N PHE A 5 5.34 -4.55 -6.42
CA PHE A 5 6.15 -3.32 -6.49
C PHE A 5 5.64 -2.30 -7.49
N PHE A 6 4.75 -2.67 -8.40
CA PHE A 6 4.31 -1.74 -9.43
C PHE A 6 3.36 -0.70 -8.85
N LEU A 7 3.80 0.56 -8.81
CA LEU A 7 3.03 1.71 -8.30
C LEU A 7 1.62 1.82 -8.93
N PHE A 8 1.48 1.41 -10.19
CA PHE A 8 0.18 1.43 -10.86
C PHE A 8 -0.76 0.31 -10.38
N ILE A 9 -0.23 -0.85 -9.97
CA ILE A 9 -1.03 -1.96 -9.44
C ILE A 9 -1.59 -1.56 -8.09
N GLN A 10 -0.74 -1.00 -7.23
CA GLN A 10 -1.17 -0.48 -5.93
C GLN A 10 -2.26 0.59 -6.06
N ALA A 11 -2.16 1.48 -7.06
CA ALA A 11 -3.19 2.49 -7.31
C ALA A 11 -4.54 1.85 -7.69
N ILE A 12 -4.54 0.80 -8.52
CA ILE A 12 -5.76 0.07 -8.89
C ILE A 12 -6.34 -0.63 -7.66
N GLU A 13 -5.51 -1.32 -6.88
CA GLU A 13 -5.91 -2.00 -5.65
C GLU A 13 -6.60 -1.03 -4.69
N LEU A 14 -6.00 0.14 -4.43
CA LEU A 14 -6.60 1.19 -3.60
C LEU A 14 -7.96 1.66 -4.14
N MET A 15 -8.09 1.82 -5.46
CA MET A 15 -9.36 2.21 -6.09
C MET A 15 -10.43 1.10 -6.00
N VAL A 16 -10.03 -0.16 -6.14
CA VAL A 16 -10.94 -1.30 -5.98
C VAL A 16 -11.42 -1.38 -4.53
N VAL A 17 -10.52 -1.25 -3.55
CA VAL A 17 -10.88 -1.21 -2.12
C VAL A 17 -11.85 -0.06 -1.81
N ASP A 18 -11.58 1.14 -2.33
CA ASP A 18 -12.51 2.28 -2.18
C ASP A 18 -13.88 1.97 -2.81
N ALA A 19 -13.91 1.37 -4.01
CA ALA A 19 -15.15 1.01 -4.68
C ALA A 19 -15.95 -0.06 -3.90
N LEU A 20 -15.29 -1.10 -3.38
CA LEU A 20 -15.92 -2.13 -2.55
C LEU A 20 -16.43 -1.54 -1.23
N THR A 21 -15.67 -0.63 -0.60
CA THR A 21 -16.08 0.05 0.63
C THR A 21 -17.35 0.87 0.41
N LEU A 22 -17.42 1.61 -0.71
CA LEU A 22 -18.62 2.38 -1.10
C LEU A 22 -19.80 1.48 -1.46
N ALA A 23 -19.55 0.30 -2.03
CA ALA A 23 -20.59 -0.67 -2.38
C ALA A 23 -21.05 -1.53 -1.19
N ASN A 24 -20.30 -1.55 -0.08
CA ASN A 24 -20.53 -2.45 1.04
C ASN A 24 -21.94 -2.33 1.63
N GLY A 25 -22.48 -1.11 1.75
CA GLY A 25 -23.82 -0.90 2.30
C GLY A 25 -24.93 -1.54 1.47
N GLU A 26 -24.77 -1.58 0.15
CA GLU A 26 -25.77 -2.13 -0.77
C GLU A 26 -25.55 -3.62 -1.05
N LEU A 27 -24.29 -4.06 -1.16
CA LEU A 27 -23.93 -5.43 -1.49
C LEU A 27 -23.68 -6.30 -0.26
N SER A 28 -23.68 -5.72 0.94
CA SER A 28 -23.46 -6.42 2.22
C SER A 28 -22.16 -7.25 2.26
N ILE A 29 -21.11 -6.80 1.57
CA ILE A 29 -19.86 -7.54 1.32
C ILE A 29 -19.23 -8.04 2.62
N SER A 30 -19.10 -7.16 3.62
CA SER A 30 -18.52 -7.48 4.91
C SER A 30 -19.38 -8.42 5.75
N ALA A 31 -20.70 -8.42 5.56
CA ALA A 31 -21.59 -9.33 6.27
C ALA A 31 -21.51 -10.75 5.68
N SER A 32 -21.35 -10.87 4.35
CA SER A 32 -21.28 -12.14 3.64
C SER A 32 -20.15 -13.06 4.11
N ILE A 33 -19.05 -12.53 4.66
CA ILE A 33 -17.92 -13.34 5.15
C ILE A 33 -18.25 -14.18 6.39
N HIS A 34 -19.31 -13.81 7.11
CA HIS A 34 -19.74 -14.50 8.32
C HIS A 34 -20.76 -15.61 8.03
N GLU A 35 -21.28 -15.69 6.81
CA GLU A 35 -22.27 -16.67 6.39
C GLU A 35 -21.68 -17.53 5.25
N PRO A 36 -21.29 -18.79 5.51
CA PRO A 36 -20.68 -19.65 4.49
C PRO A 36 -21.52 -19.78 3.22
N ALA A 37 -22.86 -19.77 3.34
CA ALA A 37 -23.79 -19.86 2.21
C ALA A 37 -23.80 -18.62 1.30
N GLU A 38 -23.30 -17.47 1.78
CA GLU A 38 -23.11 -16.26 1.00
C GLU A 38 -21.65 -16.05 0.61
N PHE A 39 -20.70 -16.39 1.49
CA PHE A 39 -19.27 -16.22 1.25
C PHE A 39 -18.80 -16.96 0.00
N TRP A 40 -19.28 -18.18 -0.25
CA TRP A 40 -18.85 -18.95 -1.43
C TRP A 40 -19.21 -18.29 -2.77
N LYS A 41 -20.20 -17.39 -2.78
CA LYS A 41 -20.63 -16.62 -3.97
C LYS A 41 -19.78 -15.38 -4.20
N LEU A 42 -18.98 -14.97 -3.20
CA LEU A 42 -18.15 -13.77 -3.29
C LEU A 42 -16.92 -14.08 -4.15
N ASP A 43 -16.93 -13.60 -5.38
CA ASP A 43 -15.83 -13.72 -6.33
C ASP A 43 -15.60 -12.38 -7.08
N ASP A 44 -14.69 -12.40 -8.06
CA ASP A 44 -14.31 -11.22 -8.84
C ASP A 44 -15.48 -10.61 -9.65
N SER A 45 -16.59 -11.35 -9.82
CA SER A 45 -17.80 -10.84 -10.48
C SER A 45 -18.41 -9.66 -9.73
N ILE A 46 -18.08 -9.46 -8.43
CA ILE A 46 -18.54 -8.31 -7.65
C ILE A 46 -18.17 -6.97 -8.31
N VAL A 47 -16.98 -6.88 -8.92
CA VAL A 47 -16.58 -5.66 -9.64
C VAL A 47 -17.46 -5.45 -10.85
N LYS A 48 -17.84 -6.53 -11.54
CA LYS A 48 -18.77 -6.47 -12.67
C LYS A 48 -20.18 -6.10 -12.22
N GLN A 49 -20.63 -6.64 -11.09
CA GLN A 49 -21.92 -6.33 -10.48
C GLN A 49 -22.03 -4.84 -10.15
N ILE A 50 -20.98 -4.24 -9.56
CA ILE A 50 -20.91 -2.78 -9.32
C ILE A 50 -20.95 -2.01 -10.65
N GLU A 51 -20.19 -2.47 -11.65
CA GLU A 51 -20.09 -1.82 -12.97
C GLU A 51 -21.42 -1.76 -13.72
N THR A 52 -22.22 -2.83 -13.65
CA THR A 52 -23.47 -2.97 -14.43
C THR A 52 -24.75 -2.69 -13.65
N SER A 53 -24.69 -2.52 -12.33
CA SER A 53 -25.88 -2.22 -11.54
C SER A 53 -26.42 -0.83 -11.86
N ASP A 54 -27.75 -0.68 -11.90
CA ASP A 54 -28.44 0.61 -12.09
C ASP A 54 -28.77 1.33 -10.78
N LYS A 55 -28.50 0.69 -9.63
CA LYS A 55 -28.80 1.24 -8.29
C LYS A 55 -28.05 2.53 -8.02
N GLN A 56 -28.76 3.53 -7.50
CA GLN A 56 -28.19 4.86 -7.26
C GLN A 56 -27.18 4.86 -6.10
N GLU A 57 -27.39 3.97 -5.13
CA GLU A 57 -26.52 3.69 -3.99
C GLU A 57 -25.11 3.27 -4.44
N LEU A 58 -25.03 2.56 -5.58
CA LEU A 58 -23.77 2.08 -6.15
C LEU A 58 -23.10 3.08 -7.09
N LYS A 59 -23.70 4.24 -7.35
CA LYS A 59 -23.19 5.22 -8.32
C LYS A 59 -21.72 5.59 -8.06
N LYS A 60 -21.36 5.92 -6.81
CA LYS A 60 -19.98 6.32 -6.47
C LYS A 60 -18.98 5.18 -6.67
N ALA A 61 -19.35 3.95 -6.31
CA ALA A 61 -18.52 2.77 -6.53
C ALA A 61 -18.34 2.49 -8.03
N ARG A 62 -19.44 2.56 -8.80
CA ARG A 62 -19.46 2.41 -10.26
C ARG A 62 -18.58 3.44 -10.96
N ASP A 63 -18.64 4.70 -10.53
CA ASP A 63 -17.79 5.78 -11.06
C ASP A 63 -16.29 5.48 -10.86
N LEU A 64 -15.90 4.93 -9.71
CA LEU A 64 -14.50 4.49 -9.48
C LEU A 64 -14.11 3.33 -10.39
N VAL A 65 -14.97 2.32 -10.56
CA VAL A 65 -14.71 1.20 -11.48
C VAL A 65 -14.53 1.71 -12.91
N TRP A 66 -15.36 2.64 -13.38
CA TRP A 66 -15.20 3.27 -14.68
C TRP A 66 -13.91 4.07 -14.83
N ARG A 67 -13.46 4.77 -13.78
CA ARG A 67 -12.13 5.41 -13.79
C ARG A 67 -11.01 4.39 -13.98
N ILE A 68 -11.07 3.25 -13.28
CA ILE A 68 -10.11 2.14 -13.48
C ILE A 68 -10.10 1.68 -14.94
N ARG A 69 -11.28 1.44 -15.54
CA ARG A 69 -11.41 1.02 -16.96
C ARG A 69 -10.80 2.03 -17.92
N LYS A 70 -10.99 3.33 -17.67
CA LYS A 70 -10.43 4.43 -18.47
C LYS A 70 -8.96 4.72 -18.15
N ARG A 71 -8.32 3.94 -17.28
CA ARG A 71 -6.96 4.16 -16.78
C ARG A 71 -6.78 5.53 -16.11
N ASP A 72 -7.86 6.10 -15.59
CA ASP A 72 -7.85 7.31 -14.79
C ASP A 72 -7.58 6.96 -13.31
N LEU A 73 -6.34 6.55 -13.06
CA LEU A 73 -5.94 5.99 -11.78
C LEU A 73 -5.56 7.06 -10.75
N TYR A 74 -5.53 6.69 -9.47
CA TYR A 74 -4.85 7.47 -8.44
C TYR A 74 -3.39 7.69 -8.83
N GLN A 75 -2.91 8.91 -8.61
CA GLN A 75 -1.59 9.33 -9.07
C GLN A 75 -0.59 9.18 -7.93
N PHE A 76 0.48 8.42 -8.19
CA PHE A 76 1.59 8.30 -7.25
C PHE A 76 2.21 9.67 -6.98
N CYS A 77 2.24 10.06 -5.71
CA CYS A 77 2.85 11.29 -5.26
C CYS A 77 4.29 11.05 -4.85
N ASN A 78 4.52 10.16 -3.88
CA ASN A 78 5.82 9.96 -3.28
C ASN A 78 5.88 8.67 -2.45
N GLU A 79 7.07 8.20 -2.10
CA GLU A 79 7.30 7.08 -1.19
C GLU A 79 8.51 7.27 -0.30
N TYR A 80 8.56 6.57 0.84
CA TYR A 80 9.78 6.42 1.61
C TYR A 80 9.86 5.05 2.26
N ILE A 81 11.09 4.63 2.57
CA ILE A 81 11.36 3.41 3.32
C ILE A 81 11.53 3.80 4.78
N VAL A 82 10.76 3.17 5.67
CA VAL A 82 10.82 3.45 7.10
C VAL A 82 12.21 3.06 7.62
N PRO A 83 12.95 4.01 8.25
CA PRO A 83 14.27 3.72 8.80
C PRO A 83 14.22 2.53 9.75
N LYS A 84 15.22 1.65 9.66
CA LYS A 84 15.29 0.37 10.37
C LYS A 84 15.11 0.53 11.88
N ASP A 85 15.78 1.54 12.45
CA ASP A 85 15.73 1.92 13.87
C ASP A 85 14.35 2.45 14.32
N LYS A 86 13.48 2.81 13.38
CA LYS A 86 12.13 3.34 13.65
C LYS A 86 11.01 2.36 13.36
N GLN A 87 11.30 1.18 12.81
CA GLN A 87 10.26 0.23 12.43
C GLN A 87 9.51 -0.32 13.65
N GLU A 88 10.16 -0.51 14.80
CA GLU A 88 9.55 -1.08 16.01
C GLU A 88 8.43 -0.23 16.60
N HIS A 89 8.65 1.09 16.65
CA HIS A 89 7.66 2.04 17.14
C HIS A 89 6.95 2.78 16.00
N PHE A 90 6.93 2.19 14.81
CA PHE A 90 6.30 2.82 13.67
C PHE A 90 4.79 2.89 13.87
N LYS A 91 4.27 4.12 13.87
CA LYS A 91 2.83 4.39 13.82
C LYS A 91 2.39 4.48 12.37
N SER A 92 1.33 3.76 12.02
CA SER A 92 0.73 3.84 10.68
C SER A 92 0.35 5.28 10.36
N ILE A 93 0.73 5.71 9.16
CA ILE A 93 0.45 7.05 8.65
C ILE A 93 -0.97 7.10 8.11
N THR A 94 -1.68 8.14 8.49
CA THR A 94 -3.03 8.42 8.03
C THR A 94 -3.05 9.56 7.01
N PRO A 95 -4.08 9.65 6.14
CA PRO A 95 -4.32 10.86 5.34
C PRO A 95 -4.32 12.15 6.17
N GLN A 96 -4.87 12.09 7.40
CA GLN A 96 -4.94 13.22 8.31
C GLN A 96 -3.54 13.74 8.71
N ASP A 97 -2.60 12.85 9.00
CA ASP A 97 -1.21 13.23 9.33
C ASP A 97 -0.54 14.04 8.19
N ILE A 98 -0.89 13.71 6.95
CA ILE A 98 -0.39 14.38 5.74
C ILE A 98 -1.07 15.74 5.59
N VAL A 99 -2.39 15.81 5.73
CA VAL A 99 -3.16 17.07 5.69
C VAL A 99 -2.65 18.06 6.76
N CYS A 100 -2.43 17.59 7.99
CA CYS A 100 -1.86 18.41 9.08
C CYS A 100 -0.40 18.86 8.84
N SER A 101 0.25 18.34 7.80
CA SER A 101 1.61 18.70 7.40
C SER A 101 1.67 19.67 6.22
N GLN A 102 0.52 20.11 5.72
CA GLN A 102 0.43 21.18 4.72
C GLN A 102 0.92 22.53 5.26
N LYS A 103 1.55 23.35 4.40
CA LYS A 103 1.99 24.72 4.71
C LYS A 103 1.01 25.74 4.11
N ASN A 104 0.98 26.95 4.69
CA ASN A 104 0.17 28.05 4.18
C ASN A 104 0.57 28.39 2.72
N GLY A 105 -0.44 28.52 1.85
CA GLY A 105 -0.26 28.89 0.44
C GLY A 105 -0.42 27.75 -0.58
N ASP A 106 -0.46 26.50 -0.15
CA ASP A 106 -0.78 25.35 -1.02
C ASP A 106 -2.32 25.15 -1.12
N PRO A 107 -2.87 24.55 -2.21
CA PRO A 107 -4.29 24.21 -2.33
C PRO A 107 -4.78 23.38 -1.13
N PRO A 108 -5.95 23.66 -0.54
CA PRO A 108 -6.41 22.96 0.66
C PRO A 108 -6.62 21.47 0.37
N LEU A 109 -5.91 20.61 1.08
CA LEU A 109 -6.08 19.16 1.00
C LEU A 109 -7.12 18.68 2.00
N LYS A 110 -7.90 17.69 1.60
CA LYS A 110 -8.76 16.92 2.51
C LYS A 110 -8.29 15.48 2.58
N GLU A 111 -8.68 14.78 3.64
CA GLU A 111 -8.37 13.35 3.81
C GLU A 111 -8.88 12.50 2.65
N GLU A 112 -10.06 12.85 2.11
CA GLU A 112 -10.68 12.20 0.96
C GLU A 112 -9.85 12.32 -0.34
N ASP A 113 -8.91 13.26 -0.42
CA ASP A 113 -8.07 13.48 -1.61
C ASP A 113 -6.81 12.60 -1.63
N ILE A 114 -6.53 11.88 -0.54
CA ILE A 114 -5.27 11.18 -0.31
C ILE A 114 -5.53 9.69 -0.06
N ALA A 115 -4.70 8.85 -0.64
CA ALA A 115 -4.63 7.44 -0.31
C ALA A 115 -3.22 7.08 0.16
N VAL A 116 -3.12 6.33 1.25
CA VAL A 116 -1.86 5.88 1.84
C VAL A 116 -1.80 4.36 1.74
N SER A 117 -0.67 3.83 1.28
CA SER A 117 -0.38 2.40 1.25
C SER A 117 0.89 2.14 2.05
N ILE A 118 0.83 1.20 2.97
CA ILE A 118 1.96 0.78 3.80
C ILE A 118 2.21 -0.69 3.49
N VAL A 119 3.29 -0.97 2.78
CA VAL A 119 3.64 -2.33 2.34
C VAL A 119 4.78 -2.84 3.24
N LYS A 120 4.59 -4.02 3.81
CA LYS A 120 5.62 -4.76 4.55
C LYS A 120 6.15 -5.86 3.66
N ILE A 121 7.47 -5.94 3.54
CA ILE A 121 8.16 -6.92 2.70
C ILE A 121 9.13 -7.64 3.62
N ASP A 122 8.89 -8.92 3.86
CA ASP A 122 9.77 -9.74 4.68
C ASP A 122 9.96 -11.13 4.10
N LEU A 123 10.87 -11.90 4.71
CA LEU A 123 11.11 -13.30 4.37
C LEU A 123 10.07 -14.23 5.01
N THR A 124 8.79 -13.85 4.98
CA THR A 124 7.62 -14.58 5.51
C THR A 124 7.59 -14.80 7.02
N ARG A 125 8.57 -14.24 7.74
CA ARG A 125 8.74 -14.42 9.18
C ARG A 125 8.94 -13.11 9.92
N GLY A 126 8.40 -12.02 9.37
CA GLY A 126 8.54 -10.70 9.96
C GLY A 126 10.01 -10.29 10.03
N ARG A 127 10.47 -9.92 11.23
CA ARG A 127 11.85 -9.49 11.46
C ARG A 127 12.81 -10.62 11.80
N ASN A 128 12.33 -11.85 11.88
CA ASN A 128 13.13 -13.00 12.29
C ASN A 128 13.78 -13.65 11.07
N ASN A 129 14.97 -14.22 11.26
CA ASN A 129 15.62 -15.01 10.23
C ASN A 129 14.75 -16.25 9.96
N PRO A 130 14.31 -16.52 8.71
CA PRO A 130 13.56 -17.74 8.41
C PRO A 130 14.38 -19.01 8.69
N LEU A 131 15.71 -18.96 8.57
CA LEU A 131 16.59 -20.12 8.71
C LEU A 131 16.60 -20.71 10.13
N GLU A 132 16.33 -19.91 11.17
CA GLU A 132 16.19 -20.40 12.55
C GLU A 132 15.05 -21.43 12.70
N SER A 133 14.04 -21.36 11.83
CA SER A 133 12.91 -22.29 11.85
C SER A 133 13.14 -23.56 11.01
N ILE A 134 14.24 -23.60 10.25
CA ILE A 134 14.59 -24.70 9.36
C ILE A 134 15.60 -25.61 10.05
N LYS A 135 15.37 -26.91 9.95
CA LYS A 135 16.28 -27.94 10.46
C LYS A 135 16.91 -28.66 9.28
N PHE A 136 18.21 -28.86 9.38
CA PHE A 136 19.04 -29.49 8.37
C PHE A 136 19.46 -30.88 8.85
N PHE A 137 19.73 -31.74 7.88
CA PHE A 137 20.34 -33.04 8.07
C PHE A 137 21.71 -33.00 7.42
N GLN A 138 22.66 -33.74 7.99
CA GLN A 138 24.00 -33.81 7.41
C GLN A 138 23.97 -34.71 6.17
N ASP A 139 23.42 -35.92 6.34
CA ASP A 139 23.35 -36.94 5.30
C ASP A 139 21.97 -37.63 5.28
N TYR A 140 21.63 -38.30 4.17
CA TYR A 140 20.33 -38.97 3.98
C TYR A 140 20.04 -40.06 5.02
N GLU A 141 21.08 -40.68 5.57
CA GLU A 141 20.95 -41.79 6.53
C GLU A 141 20.87 -41.32 8.01
N THR A 142 20.96 -40.01 8.26
CA THR A 142 20.94 -39.48 9.62
C THR A 142 19.55 -38.99 10.03
N ASP A 143 19.02 -39.52 11.14
CA ASP A 143 17.76 -39.04 11.76
C ASP A 143 17.96 -37.78 12.63
N PHE A 144 19.21 -37.36 12.83
CA PHE A 144 19.55 -36.20 13.63
C PHE A 144 19.41 -34.91 12.83
N LYS A 145 18.53 -34.02 13.30
CA LYS A 145 18.28 -32.72 12.70
C LYS A 145 18.83 -31.58 13.56
N PHE A 146 19.50 -30.62 12.92
CA PHE A 146 20.12 -29.49 13.62
C PHE A 146 19.79 -28.14 12.94
N PRO A 147 19.75 -27.03 13.69
CA PRO A 147 19.66 -25.69 13.10
C PRO A 147 21.04 -25.22 12.65
N ILE A 148 21.10 -24.39 11.60
CA ILE A 148 22.32 -23.63 11.28
C ILE A 148 22.35 -22.38 12.17
N ARG A 149 23.47 -22.15 12.85
CA ARG A 149 23.67 -20.94 13.67
C ARG A 149 23.94 -19.74 12.77
N ASP A 150 23.44 -18.57 13.16
CA ASP A 150 23.60 -17.31 12.40
C ASP A 150 25.06 -16.96 12.08
N GLU A 151 25.99 -17.29 12.97
CA GLU A 151 27.44 -17.07 12.78
C GLU A 151 28.03 -17.85 11.59
N LEU A 152 27.41 -18.96 11.20
CA LEU A 152 27.84 -19.81 10.09
C LEU A 152 27.20 -19.41 8.76
N ILE A 153 26.29 -18.44 8.80
CA ILE A 153 25.57 -17.97 7.63
C ILE A 153 26.42 -16.94 6.90
N SER A 154 26.43 -17.03 5.57
CA SER A 154 27.19 -16.10 4.72
C SER A 154 26.80 -14.65 5.00
N HIS A 155 27.80 -13.78 5.13
CA HIS A 155 27.61 -12.31 5.22
C HIS A 155 27.02 -11.68 3.95
N LEU A 156 26.85 -12.46 2.87
CA LEU A 156 26.14 -12.02 1.66
C LEU A 156 24.61 -12.05 1.83
N LEU A 157 24.10 -12.65 2.91
CA LEU A 157 22.67 -12.58 3.21
C LEU A 157 22.28 -11.21 3.80
N PRO A 158 21.01 -10.79 3.62
CA PRO A 158 20.51 -9.57 4.23
C PRO A 158 20.69 -9.57 5.74
N SER A 159 21.24 -8.49 6.29
CA SER A 159 21.34 -8.29 7.75
C SER A 159 20.00 -7.91 8.41
N PHE A 160 18.97 -7.67 7.59
CA PHE A 160 17.62 -7.34 8.03
C PHE A 160 16.62 -8.08 7.16
N TYR A 161 15.58 -8.62 7.78
CA TYR A 161 14.63 -9.52 7.12
C TYR A 161 13.29 -8.85 6.78
N GLN A 162 13.12 -7.57 7.11
CA GLN A 162 11.90 -6.81 6.87
C GLN A 162 12.19 -5.38 6.43
N ASP A 163 11.50 -4.97 5.36
CA ASP A 163 11.36 -3.58 4.92
C ASP A 163 9.90 -3.14 5.05
N MET A 164 9.70 -1.85 5.31
CA MET A 164 8.40 -1.22 5.31
C MET A 164 8.42 0.03 4.45
N ILE A 165 7.58 0.04 3.42
CA ILE A 165 7.52 1.09 2.41
C ILE A 165 6.18 1.80 2.54
N VAL A 166 6.23 3.12 2.75
CA VAL A 166 5.04 3.97 2.76
C VAL A 166 4.95 4.69 1.43
N ARG A 167 3.81 4.54 0.76
CA ARG A 167 3.50 5.18 -0.51
C ARG A 167 2.27 6.06 -0.36
N VAL A 168 2.31 7.25 -0.95
CA VAL A 168 1.20 8.19 -0.96
C VAL A 168 0.75 8.44 -2.39
N TYR A 169 -0.57 8.42 -2.58
CA TYR A 169 -1.23 8.69 -3.84
C TYR A 169 -2.21 9.82 -3.66
N SER A 170 -2.37 10.66 -4.68
CA SER A 170 -3.48 11.60 -4.77
C SER A 170 -4.61 10.98 -5.59
N LYS A 171 -5.83 11.11 -5.09
CA LYS A 171 -7.04 10.67 -5.80
C LYS A 171 -7.41 11.59 -6.96
N LYS A 172 -6.85 12.82 -6.98
CA LYS A 172 -7.04 13.88 -7.98
C LYS A 172 -5.71 14.29 -8.61
N SER A 173 -5.64 14.41 -9.93
CA SER A 173 -4.40 14.71 -10.65
C SER A 173 -3.77 16.05 -10.28
N GLU A 174 -4.60 17.06 -10.09
CA GLU A 174 -4.24 18.44 -9.83
C GLU A 174 -3.65 18.65 -8.43
N LEU A 175 -3.89 17.71 -7.50
CA LEU A 175 -3.40 17.79 -6.12
C LEU A 175 -2.07 17.06 -5.91
N VAL A 176 -1.51 16.40 -6.93
CA VAL A 176 -0.28 15.59 -6.81
C VAL A 176 0.88 16.39 -6.20
N GLY A 177 1.08 17.63 -6.66
CA GLY A 177 2.14 18.50 -6.16
C GLY A 177 1.94 18.88 -4.68
N ALA A 178 0.70 19.25 -4.32
CA ALA A 178 0.35 19.62 -2.95
C ALA A 178 0.51 18.42 -1.99
N VAL A 179 0.02 17.24 -2.38
CA VAL A 179 0.13 16.00 -1.58
C VAL A 179 1.59 15.58 -1.41
N SER A 180 2.41 15.63 -2.48
CA SER A 180 3.84 15.31 -2.38
C SER A 180 4.55 16.23 -1.40
N LYS A 181 4.30 17.54 -1.49
CA LYS A 181 4.91 18.54 -0.61
C LYS A 181 4.47 18.41 0.83
N ALA A 182 3.18 18.17 1.07
CA ALA A 182 2.64 17.91 2.41
C ALA A 182 3.27 16.65 3.04
N PHE A 183 3.45 15.60 2.25
CA PHE A 183 4.11 14.38 2.71
C PHE A 183 5.62 14.55 2.95
N GLU A 184 6.32 15.33 2.13
CA GLU A 184 7.70 15.73 2.41
C GLU A 184 7.83 16.49 3.73
N ASN A 185 6.91 17.42 4.00
CA ASN A 185 6.88 18.13 5.28
C ASN A 185 6.61 17.18 6.45
N TYR A 186 5.72 16.19 6.28
CA TYR A 186 5.50 15.15 7.29
C TYR A 186 6.80 14.38 7.58
N GLN A 187 7.53 13.95 6.54
CA GLN A 187 8.81 13.25 6.72
C GLN A 187 9.85 14.10 7.44
N LEU A 188 9.95 15.39 7.09
CA LEU A 188 10.85 16.33 7.77
C LEU A 188 10.50 16.51 9.25
N LYS A 189 9.22 16.61 9.59
CA LYS A 189 8.75 16.70 10.99
C LYS A 189 9.03 15.42 11.77
N THR A 190 8.79 14.25 11.17
CA THR A 190 8.88 12.96 11.86
C THR A 190 10.31 12.42 11.94
N TYR A 191 11.11 12.60 10.89
CA TYR A 191 12.44 11.99 10.76
C TYR A 191 13.58 13.00 10.65
N GLY A 192 13.31 14.30 10.60
CA GLY A 192 14.34 15.35 10.46
C GLY A 192 15.02 15.39 9.09
N ARG A 193 14.62 14.54 8.14
CA ARG A 193 15.18 14.45 6.79
C ARG A 193 14.13 14.03 5.78
N LYS A 194 14.35 14.35 4.51
CA LYS A 194 13.63 13.69 3.40
C LYS A 194 14.15 12.26 3.34
N ALA A 195 13.29 11.27 3.59
CA ALA A 195 13.67 9.85 3.62
C ALA A 195 13.56 9.19 2.24
N GLN A 196 13.51 10.00 1.18
CA GLN A 196 13.31 9.58 -0.19
C GLN A 196 14.62 9.16 -0.82
N VAL A 197 14.60 8.07 -1.59
CA VAL A 197 15.75 7.65 -2.40
C VAL A 197 15.79 8.43 -3.73
N HIS A 198 14.62 8.82 -4.26
CA HIS A 198 14.46 9.60 -5.49
C HIS A 198 13.33 10.62 -5.36
N ASP A 199 13.54 11.85 -5.85
CA ASP A 199 12.47 12.86 -5.96
C ASP A 199 11.40 12.41 -6.97
N THR A 200 10.15 12.81 -6.73
CA THR A 200 9.05 12.60 -7.69
C THR A 200 9.38 13.29 -9.01
N PRO A 201 9.40 12.57 -10.15
CA PRO A 201 9.75 13.15 -11.44
C PRO A 201 8.86 14.35 -11.78
N GLU A 202 9.47 15.48 -12.16
CA GLU A 202 8.79 16.73 -12.57
C GLU A 202 7.65 16.49 -13.58
N LYS A 203 7.85 15.56 -14.53
CA LYS A 203 6.84 15.16 -15.53
C LYS A 203 5.51 14.66 -14.94
N LYS A 204 5.50 14.13 -13.70
CA LYS A 204 4.27 13.71 -13.00
C LYS A 204 3.58 14.87 -12.29
N LYS A 205 4.31 15.93 -11.93
CA LYS A 205 3.76 17.14 -11.28
C LYS A 205 3.05 18.06 -12.28
N SER A 206 3.40 18.00 -13.56
CA SER A 206 2.92 18.91 -14.60
C SER A 206 1.82 18.36 -15.52
N ARG A 207 1.16 17.23 -15.19
CA ARG A 207 0.05 16.71 -15.99
C ARG A 207 -1.22 17.53 -15.79
N LEU A 208 -1.21 18.78 -16.27
CA LEU A 208 -2.41 19.46 -16.73
C LEU A 208 -2.87 18.72 -18.00
N ARG A 209 -3.91 17.91 -17.87
CA ARG A 209 -4.57 17.34 -19.06
C ARG A 209 -5.31 18.49 -19.74
N TYR A 210 -4.88 18.86 -20.95
CA TYR A 210 -5.71 19.57 -21.91
C TYR A 210 -6.88 18.68 -22.32
#